data_AF-A0A2X2WIT9-F1
#
_entry.id   AF-A0A2X2WIT9-F1
#
_cell.length_a   1.000
_cell.length_b   1.000
_cell.length_c   1.000
_cell.angle_alpha   90.00
_cell.angle_beta   90.00
_cell.angle_gamma   90.00
#
_symmetry.space_group_name_H-M   'P 1'
#
loop_
_entity.id
_entity.type
_entity.pdbx_description
1 polymer ?
#
loop_
_entity_poly.entity_id
_entity_poly.type
_entity_poly.pdbx_seq_one_letter_code
_entity_poly.pdbx_strand_id
1 'polypeptide(L)'
;MRCLPGIGRYVEVHYYLQGRQKIEYAAKDTLQVVEYYRDETDREYLKGCGNTVEVHEGQMVICDNHEAYRFISNHAVKKVVLKVTIEDGYFHNK
;
A
#
# COMPACT_ATOMS: atom_id res chain seq x y z
N MET A 1 -16.80 8.33 -6.29
CA MET A 1 -15.73 8.13 -5.29
C MET A 1 -15.37 6.66 -5.27
N ARG A 2 -14.13 6.31 -5.62
CA ARG A 2 -13.68 4.89 -5.72
C ARG A 2 -13.14 4.44 -4.36
N CYS A 3 -13.20 3.14 -4.08
CA CYS A 3 -12.60 2.59 -2.88
C CYS A 3 -11.07 2.47 -3.02
N LEU A 4 -10.37 2.55 -1.88
CA LEU A 4 -8.95 2.25 -1.72
C LEU A 4 -8.82 0.90 -1.00
N PRO A 5 -7.96 -0.01 -1.49
CA PRO A 5 -7.65 -1.23 -0.78
C PRO A 5 -6.70 -0.94 0.39
N GLY A 6 -6.94 -1.60 1.52
CA GLY A 6 -6.01 -1.67 2.65
C GLY A 6 -5.43 -3.07 2.81
N ILE A 7 -4.19 -3.18 3.31
CA ILE A 7 -3.52 -4.44 3.69
C ILE A 7 -3.26 -4.46 5.19
N GLY A 8 -3.18 -5.63 5.83
CA GLY A 8 -3.00 -5.75 7.28
C GLY A 8 -1.63 -6.29 7.69
N ARG A 9 -1.13 -7.28 6.95
CA ARG A 9 -0.02 -8.14 7.41
C ARG A 9 1.38 -7.69 6.98
N TYR A 10 1.49 -6.73 6.08
CA TYR A 10 2.78 -6.33 5.52
C TYR A 10 2.95 -4.81 5.52
N VAL A 11 4.19 -4.38 5.73
CA VAL A 11 4.68 -3.12 5.16
C VAL A 11 5.26 -3.43 3.78
N GLU A 12 4.93 -2.62 2.78
CA GLU A 12 5.52 -2.75 1.45
C GLU A 12 6.50 -1.62 1.17
N VAL A 13 7.71 -1.94 0.72
CA VAL A 13 8.69 -0.96 0.25
C VAL A 13 8.81 -1.08 -1.26
N HIS A 14 8.49 -0.01 -1.98
CA HIS A 14 8.54 0.08 -3.44
C HIS A 14 9.70 0.98 -3.86
N TYR A 15 10.72 0.41 -4.51
CA TYR A 15 11.84 1.16 -5.07
C TYR A 15 11.78 1.17 -6.60
N TYR A 16 11.67 2.36 -7.20
CA TYR A 16 11.45 2.52 -8.64
C TYR A 16 12.78 2.53 -9.40
N LEU A 17 12.94 1.56 -10.30
CA LEU A 17 14.11 1.40 -11.17
C LEU A 17 13.93 2.08 -12.53
N GLN A 18 12.69 2.26 -12.98
CA GLN A 18 12.39 2.92 -14.25
C GLN A 18 10.92 3.36 -14.30
N GLY A 19 10.68 4.51 -14.91
CA GLY A 19 9.34 5.03 -15.20
C GLY A 19 8.78 5.92 -14.08
N ARG A 20 7.50 6.25 -14.21
CA ARG A 20 6.77 7.15 -13.29
C ARG A 20 5.40 6.55 -12.96
N GLN A 21 5.01 6.63 -11.69
CA GLN A 21 3.76 6.08 -11.18
C GLN A 21 3.07 7.08 -10.26
N LYS A 22 1.77 7.28 -10.47
CA LYS A 22 0.95 8.03 -9.52
C LYS A 22 0.44 7.07 -8.45
N ILE A 23 0.39 7.53 -7.21
CA ILE A 23 -0.10 6.77 -6.06
C ILE A 23 -1.16 7.61 -5.39
N GLU A 24 -2.32 7.02 -5.16
CA GLU A 24 -3.35 7.59 -4.29
C GLU A 24 -3.28 6.90 -2.94
N TYR A 25 -3.30 7.66 -1.85
CA TYR A 25 -3.17 7.11 -0.50
C TYR A 25 -3.97 7.95 0.52
N ALA A 26 -4.38 7.30 1.61
CA ALA A 26 -4.97 7.94 2.77
C ALA A 26 -4.82 7.05 4.02
N ALA A 27 -4.76 7.68 5.20
CA ALA A 27 -4.79 6.97 6.46
C ALA A 27 -6.15 6.29 6.66
N LYS A 28 -6.16 5.02 7.04
CA LYS A 28 -7.38 4.19 7.09
C LYS A 28 -8.43 4.76 8.05
N ASP A 29 -8.00 5.36 9.16
CA ASP A 29 -8.85 5.98 10.17
C ASP A 29 -9.65 7.20 9.64
N THR A 30 -9.20 7.81 8.53
CA THR A 30 -9.92 8.88 7.84
C THR A 30 -10.93 8.38 6.80
N LEU A 31 -11.00 7.07 6.56
CA LEU A 31 -11.81 6.46 5.51
C LEU A 31 -13.00 5.69 6.11
N GLN A 32 -14.08 5.59 5.35
CA GLN A 32 -15.23 4.75 5.70
C GLN A 32 -14.98 3.31 5.24
N VAL A 33 -14.99 2.35 6.15
CA VAL A 33 -14.94 0.92 5.80
C VAL A 33 -16.20 0.53 5.03
N VAL A 34 -16.02 -0.02 3.83
CA VAL A 34 -17.10 -0.56 2.97
C VAL A 34 -17.10 -2.08 2.97
N GLU A 35 -15.92 -2.67 3.07
CA GLU A 35 -15.76 -4.11 3.22
C GLU A 35 -14.70 -4.37 4.28
N TYR A 36 -15.10 -5.10 5.33
CA TYR A 36 -14.22 -5.45 6.44
C TYR A 36 -13.05 -6.31 5.96
N TYR A 37 -11.97 -6.22 6.74
CA TYR A 37 -10.76 -6.99 6.52
C TYR A 37 -11.03 -8.51 6.48
N ARG A 38 -10.41 -9.18 5.51
CA ARG A 38 -10.46 -10.64 5.32
C ARG A 38 -9.07 -11.24 5.33
N ASP A 39 -8.84 -12.15 6.28
CA ASP A 39 -7.57 -12.83 6.48
C ASP A 39 -7.12 -13.66 5.27
N GLU A 40 -8.05 -14.24 4.51
CA GLU A 40 -7.73 -15.10 3.37
C GLU A 40 -7.09 -14.32 2.22
N THR A 41 -7.39 -13.03 2.12
CA THR A 41 -6.92 -12.16 1.03
C THR A 41 -6.01 -11.05 1.50
N ASP A 42 -5.84 -10.89 2.81
CA ASP A 42 -5.14 -9.77 3.47
C ASP A 42 -5.62 -8.42 2.94
N ARG A 43 -6.94 -8.23 2.86
CA ARG A 43 -7.56 -7.03 2.27
C ARG A 43 -8.80 -6.56 3.00
N GLU A 44 -8.95 -5.24 3.01
CA GLU A 44 -10.18 -4.51 3.29
C GLU A 44 -10.41 -3.45 2.20
N TYR A 45 -11.63 -2.93 2.08
CA TYR A 45 -11.93 -1.84 1.16
C TYR A 45 -12.55 -0.66 1.91
N LEU A 46 -11.91 0.50 1.75
CA LEU A 46 -12.33 1.74 2.38
C LEU A 46 -12.67 2.79 1.33
N LYS A 47 -13.61 3.68 1.66
CA LYS A 47 -14.09 4.75 0.79
C LYS A 47 -13.86 6.09 1.47
N GLY A 48 -13.18 6.98 0.77
CA GLY A 48 -12.79 8.29 1.28
C GLY A 48 -11.98 9.06 0.23
N CYS A 49 -11.51 10.24 0.60
CA CYS A 49 -10.68 11.08 -0.28
C CYS A 49 -9.20 10.74 -0.04
N GLY A 50 -8.50 10.29 -1.08
CA GLY A 50 -7.06 10.10 -1.05
C GLY A 50 -6.29 11.35 -1.48
N ASN A 51 -5.07 11.49 -0.98
CA ASN A 51 -4.06 12.36 -1.56
C ASN A 51 -3.38 11.64 -2.72
N THR A 52 -2.88 12.39 -3.71
CA THR A 52 -2.11 11.81 -4.80
C THR A 52 -0.69 12.34 -4.83
N VAL A 53 0.28 11.44 -4.92
CA VAL A 53 1.68 11.76 -5.16
C VAL A 53 2.14 11.06 -6.43
N GLU A 54 3.16 11.61 -7.07
CA GLU A 54 3.78 10.99 -8.24
C GLU A 54 5.24 10.69 -7.97
N VAL A 55 5.63 9.46 -8.29
CA VAL A 55 6.93 8.89 -7.92
C VAL A 55 7.61 8.40 -9.18
N HIS A 56 8.92 8.57 -9.26
CA HIS A 56 9.72 8.22 -10.42
C HIS A 56 10.97 7.41 -10.05
N GLU A 57 11.71 6.99 -11.08
CA GLU A 57 13.00 6.31 -10.95
C GLU A 57 13.92 6.96 -9.90
N GLY A 58 14.55 6.12 -9.09
CA GLY A 58 15.44 6.52 -7.98
C GLY A 58 14.71 6.82 -6.67
N GLN A 59 13.38 6.91 -6.68
CA GLN A 59 12.60 7.17 -5.47
C GLN A 59 12.08 5.89 -4.82
N MET A 60 11.82 6.00 -3.51
CA MET A 60 11.31 4.93 -2.67
C MET A 60 9.99 5.38 -2.04
N VAL A 61 9.04 4.45 -1.93
CA VAL A 61 7.80 4.63 -1.18
C VAL A 61 7.68 3.50 -0.19
N ILE A 62 7.35 3.84 1.05
CA ILE A 62 7.00 2.89 2.10
C ILE A 62 5.48 2.99 2.25
N CYS A 63 4.79 1.87 2.09
CA CYS A 63 3.36 1.75 2.29
C CYS A 63 3.13 1.04 3.62
N ASP A 64 2.70 1.81 4.61
CA ASP A 64 2.40 1.31 5.95
C ASP A 64 1.04 0.59 5.99
N ASN A 65 0.85 -0.37 6.90
CA ASN A 65 -0.40 -1.11 7.02
C ASN A 65 -1.53 -0.28 7.65
N HIS A 66 -1.25 0.91 8.18
CA HIS A 66 -2.25 1.89 8.60
C HIS A 66 -2.75 2.78 7.45
N GLU A 67 -2.20 2.64 6.24
CA GLU A 67 -2.62 3.37 5.05
C GLU A 67 -3.40 2.48 4.07
N ALA A 68 -4.35 3.08 3.37
CA ALA A 68 -4.98 2.51 2.19
C ALA A 68 -4.42 3.20 0.96
N TYR A 69 -4.01 2.44 -0.05
CA TYR A 69 -3.31 3.00 -1.20
C TYR A 69 -3.64 2.27 -2.50
N ARG A 70 -3.49 2.98 -3.61
CA ARG A 70 -3.65 2.44 -4.97
C ARG A 70 -2.59 3.02 -5.89
N PHE A 71 -1.91 2.14 -6.59
CA PHE A 71 -1.04 2.50 -7.71
C PHE A 71 -1.87 2.78 -8.96
N ILE A 72 -1.66 3.96 -9.55
CA ILE A 72 -2.30 4.42 -10.78
C ILE A 72 -1.19 4.56 -11.83
N SER A 73 -1.20 3.69 -12.83
CA SER A 73 -0.19 3.66 -13.89
C SER A 73 -0.85 3.77 -15.25
N ASN A 74 -0.41 4.75 -16.05
CA ASN A 74 -0.78 4.86 -17.47
C ASN A 74 0.27 4.21 -18.38
N HIS A 75 1.45 3.90 -17.83
CA HIS A 75 2.59 3.30 -18.54
C HIS A 75 3.23 2.21 -17.68
N ALA A 76 4.08 1.38 -18.31
CA ALA A 76 4.85 0.37 -17.61
C ALA A 76 5.89 1.02 -16.68
N VAL A 77 6.08 0.43 -15.50
CA VAL A 77 7.12 0.82 -14.53
C VAL A 77 7.91 -0.41 -14.12
N LYS A 78 9.21 -0.23 -13.88
CA LYS A 78 10.07 -1.26 -13.32
C LYS A 78 10.39 -0.88 -11.88
N LYS A 79 10.08 -1.77 -10.94
CA LYS A 79 10.35 -1.54 -9.52
C LYS A 79 10.66 -2.83 -8.79
N VAL A 80 11.37 -2.70 -7.68
CA VAL A 80 11.53 -3.76 -6.68
C VAL A 80 10.49 -3.52 -5.59
N VAL A 81 9.79 -4.58 -5.18
CA VAL A 81 8.83 -4.54 -4.08
C VAL A 81 9.32 -5.50 -3.01
N LEU A 82 9.61 -4.97 -1.83
CA LEU A 82 9.90 -5.76 -0.64
C LEU A 82 8.63 -5.80 0.21
N LYS A 83 8.17 -7.00 0.55
CA LYS A 83 7.05 -7.21 1.47
C LYS A 83 7.63 -7.68 2.80
N VAL A 84 7.48 -6.87 3.84
CA VAL A 84 7.98 -7.15 5.17
C VAL A 84 6.80 -7.53 6.05
N THR A 85 6.76 -8.77 6.52
CA THR A 85 5.68 -9.23 7.40
C THR A 85 5.77 -8.50 8.74
N ILE A 86 4.62 -8.02 9.20
CA ILE A 86 4.45 -7.49 10.55
C ILE A 86 3.93 -8.68 11.38
N GLU A 87 4.82 -9.60 11.73
CA GLU A 87 4.55 -10.51 12.85
C GLU A 87 4.76 -9.69 14.13
N ASP A 88 4.02 -10.00 15.21
CA ASP A 88 4.16 -9.39 16.54
C ASP A 88 5.55 -9.64 17.19
N GLY A 89 6.63 -9.23 16.54
CA GLY A 89 7.95 -9.03 17.12
C GLY A 89 8.61 -10.25 17.77
N TYR A 90 8.33 -11.49 17.36
CA TYR A 90 9.01 -12.65 17.92
C TYR A 90 9.36 -13.73 16.91
N PHE A 91 10.53 -13.57 16.28
CA PHE A 91 11.33 -14.73 15.94
C PHE A 91 11.84 -15.35 17.25
N HIS A 92 11.16 -16.38 17.77
CA HIS A 92 11.83 -17.32 18.66
C HIS A 92 12.88 -18.05 17.81
N ASN A 93 14.12 -17.54 17.83
CA ASN A 93 15.26 -18.38 17.50
C ASN A 93 15.23 -19.57 18.45
N LYS A 94 14.92 -20.76 17.91
CA LYS A 94 15.30 -22.02 18.52
C LYS A 94 16.69 -22.40 18.04
#